data_AF-F1BYK0-F1
#
_entry.id   AF-F1BYK0-F1
#
_cell.length_a   1.000
_cell.length_b   1.000
_cell.length_c   1.000
_cell.angle_alpha   90.00
_cell.angle_beta   90.00
_cell.angle_gamma   90.00
#
_symmetry.space_group_name_H-M   'P 1'
#
loop_
_entity.id
_entity.type
_entity.pdbx_description
1 polymer ?
#
loop_
_entity_poly.entity_id
_entity_poly.type
_entity_poly.pdbx_seq_one_letter_code
_entity_poly.pdbx_strand_id
1 'polypeptide(L)' 'TLAMIRQSGEQPEVIEYLKTPPSRKTLIELMAAMSMTPRQLLRAKGTPYAELGLDDPKCSDDELIDL' A
#
# COMPACT_ATOMS: atom_id res chain seq x y z
N THR A 1 2.62 -15.48 3.08
CA THR A 1 1.52 -15.32 4.05
C THR A 1 2.11 -15.29 5.45
N LEU A 2 1.46 -14.67 6.43
CA LEU A 2 1.98 -14.53 7.81
C LEU A 2 2.39 -15.87 8.44
N ALA A 3 1.65 -16.95 8.17
CA ALA A 3 1.97 -18.29 8.67
C ALA A 3 3.32 -18.81 8.18
N MET A 4 3.69 -18.55 6.92
CA MET A 4 4.99 -18.97 6.38
C MET A 4 6.15 -18.22 7.03
N ILE A 5 5.99 -16.91 7.32
CA ILE A 5 7.03 -16.10 7.98
C ILE A 5 7.25 -16.59 9.42
N ARG A 6 6.18 -16.94 10.15
CA ARG A 6 6.32 -17.52 11.50
C ARG A 6 6.98 -18.90 11.47
N GLN A 7 6.74 -19.68 10.42
CA GLN A 7 7.36 -21.01 10.25
C GLN A 7 8.86 -20.95 9.95
N SER A 8 9.39 -19.84 9.42
CA SER A 8 10.84 -19.66 9.24
C SER A 8 11.57 -19.33 10.55
N GLY A 9 10.85 -19.21 11.67
CA GLY A 9 11.40 -18.82 12.97
C GLY A 9 11.49 -17.31 13.18
N GLU A 10 11.08 -16.51 12.19
CA GLU A 10 11.02 -15.06 12.29
C GLU A 10 9.76 -14.59 13.04
N GLN A 11 9.91 -13.53 13.82
CA GLN A 11 8.81 -12.87 14.52
C GLN A 11 8.54 -11.51 13.88
N PRO A 12 7.69 -11.46 12.83
CA PRO A 12 7.39 -10.20 12.17
C PRO A 12 6.48 -9.35 13.04
N GLU A 13 6.69 -8.03 13.00
CA GLU A 13 5.73 -7.08 13.50
C GLU A 13 4.47 -7.11 12.62
N VAL A 14 3.30 -7.28 13.25
CA VAL A 14 2.02 -7.33 12.54
C VAL A 14 1.30 -6.00 12.72
N ILE A 15 1.24 -5.22 11.65
CA ILE A 15 0.56 -3.92 11.62
C ILE A 15 -0.81 -4.10 10.96
N GLU A 16 -1.88 -3.85 11.71
CA GLU A 16 -3.24 -3.76 11.17
C GLU A 16 -3.42 -2.43 10.45
N TYR A 17 -2.95 -2.32 9.20
CA TYR A 17 -2.90 -1.05 8.45
C TYR A 17 -4.26 -0.39 8.22
N LEU A 18 -5.37 -1.13 8.34
CA LEU A 18 -6.72 -0.55 8.30
C LEU A 18 -7.11 0.18 9.60
N LYS A 19 -6.49 -0.16 10.73
CA LYS A 19 -6.69 0.50 12.02
C LYS A 19 -5.60 1.52 12.32
N THR A 20 -4.36 1.18 11.98
CA THR A 20 -3.18 2.00 12.22
C THR A 20 -2.45 2.20 10.90
N PRO A 21 -2.95 3.08 10.02
CA PRO A 21 -2.34 3.30 8.73
C PRO A 21 -0.92 3.84 8.90
N PRO A 22 0.04 3.40 8.07
CA PRO A 22 1.38 3.97 8.04
C PRO A 22 1.33 5.46 7.68
N SER A 23 2.30 6.22 8.19
CA SER A 23 2.44 7.62 7.79
C SER A 23 2.80 7.73 6.30
N ARG A 24 2.51 8.88 5.68
CA ARG A 24 2.93 9.21 4.31
C ARG A 24 4.42 8.92 4.06
N LYS A 25 5.28 9.33 4.98
CA LYS A 25 6.73 9.10 4.90
C LYS A 25 7.04 7.60 4.87
N THR A 26 6.43 6.83 5.76
CA THR A 26 6.59 5.37 5.82
C THR A 26 6.08 4.70 4.53
N LEU A 27 4.96 5.16 3.97
CA LEU A 27 4.44 4.66 2.70
C LEU A 27 5.42 4.86 1.55
N ILE A 28 6.02 6.06 1.44
CA ILE A 28 7.02 6.37 0.42
C ILE A 28 8.26 5.48 0.58
N GLU A 29 8.75 5.30 1.81
CA GLU A 29 9.90 4.42 2.10
C GLU A 29 9.61 2.96 1.72
N LEU A 30 8.41 2.45 2.04
CA LEU A 30 7.99 1.10 1.67
C LEU A 30 7.88 0.93 0.15
N MET A 31 7.32 1.92 -0.56
CA MET A 31 7.21 1.90 -2.01
C MET A 31 8.59 1.86 -2.68
N ALA A 32 9.54 2.66 -2.19
CA ALA A 32 10.92 2.64 -2.66
C ALA A 32 11.59 1.28 -2.40
N ALA A 33 11.41 0.70 -1.21
CA ALA A 33 11.95 -0.62 -0.86
C ALA A 33 11.37 -1.75 -1.73
N MET A 34 10.10 -1.64 -2.12
CA MET A 34 9.43 -2.60 -3.02
C MET A 34 9.68 -2.32 -4.51
N SER A 35 10.29 -1.18 -4.87
CA SER A 35 10.39 -0.70 -6.25
C SER A 35 9.03 -0.65 -6.96
N MET A 36 8.00 -0.20 -6.24
CA MET A 36 6.62 -0.09 -6.72
C MET A 36 6.16 1.36 -6.73
N THR A 37 5.34 1.72 -7.71
CA THR A 37 4.67 3.02 -7.74
C THR A 37 3.37 2.99 -6.92
N PRO A 38 2.86 4.14 -6.43
CA PRO A 38 1.59 4.19 -5.69
C PRO A 38 0.44 3.51 -6.45
N ARG A 39 0.37 3.73 -7.76
CA ARG A 39 -0.64 3.13 -8.65
C ARG A 39 -0.61 1.60 -8.65
N GLN A 40 0.56 0.98 -8.53
CA GLN A 40 0.70 -0.47 -8.44
C GLN A 40 0.26 -1.02 -7.08
N LEU A 41 0.26 -0.18 -6.04
CA LEU A 41 -0.15 -0.54 -4.68
C LEU A 41 -1.66 -0.42 -4.47
N LEU A 42 -2.37 0.36 -5.31
CA LEU A 42 -3.79 0.60 -5.19
C LEU A 42 -4.60 -0.69 -5.33
N ARG A 43 -5.52 -0.91 -4.38
CA ARG A 43 -6.45 -2.03 -4.43
C ARG A 43 -7.67 -1.64 -5.25
N ALA A 44 -7.89 -2.31 -6.38
CA ALA A 44 -9.08 -2.08 -7.23
C ALA A 44 -10.33 -2.82 -6.73
N LYS A 45 -10.16 -3.98 -6.08
CA LYS A 45 -11.30 -4.85 -5.70
C LYS A 45 -11.92 -4.41 -4.38
N GLY A 46 -13.21 -4.06 -4.40
CA GLY A 46 -13.98 -3.71 -3.20
C GLY A 46 -13.69 -2.29 -2.68
N THR A 47 -13.28 -1.40 -3.58
CA THR A 47 -13.01 0.02 -3.34
C THR A 47 -13.67 0.83 -4.47
N PRO A 48 -13.93 2.13 -4.28
CA PRO A 48 -14.43 3.01 -5.34
C PRO A 48 -13.35 3.37 -6.38
N TYR A 49 -12.35 2.50 -6.60
CA TYR A 49 -11.21 2.75 -7.49
C TYR A 49 -11.61 3.18 -8.90
N ALA A 50 -12.59 2.49 -9.49
CA ALA A 50 -13.10 2.80 -10.83
C ALA A 50 -14.04 4.03 -10.84
N GLU A 51 -14.77 4.27 -9.76
CA GLU A 51 -15.69 5.40 -9.63
C GLU A 51 -14.93 6.73 -9.45
N LEU A 52 -13.79 6.68 -8.76
CA LEU A 52 -12.89 7.81 -8.54
C LEU A 52 -11.87 8.02 -9.67
N GLY A 53 -11.85 7.16 -10.70
CA GLY A 53 -10.92 7.26 -11.82
C GLY A 53 -9.44 7.20 -11.39
N LEU A 54 -9.13 6.41 -10.37
CA LEU A 54 -7.76 6.33 -9.82
C LEU A 54 -6.76 5.65 -10.78
N ASP A 55 -7.25 5.10 -11.88
CA ASP A 55 -6.46 4.62 -13.01
C ASP A 55 -6.14 5.71 -14.04
N ASP A 56 -6.64 6.95 -13.89
CA ASP A 56 -6.33 8.05 -14.79
C ASP A 56 -4.82 8.36 -14.72
N PRO A 57 -4.07 8.27 -15.84
CA PRO A 57 -2.64 8.60 -15.88
C PRO A 57 -2.34 10.07 -15.55
N LYS A 58 -3.35 10.93 -15.46
CA LYS A 58 -3.21 12.32 -14.99
C LYS A 58 -3.04 12.44 -13.48
N CYS A 59 -3.51 11.47 -12.69
CA CYS A 59 -3.30 11.47 -11.24
C CYS A 59 -1.81 11.28 -10.95
N SER A 60 -1.24 12.25 -10.25
CA SER A 60 0.15 12.21 -9.83
C SER A 60 0.35 11.21 -8.68
N ASP A 61 1.58 10.73 -8.53
CA ASP A 61 1.93 9.79 -7.47
C ASP A 61 1.66 10.38 -6.07
N ASP A 62 1.92 11.67 -5.84
CA ASP A 62 1.60 12.36 -4.58
C ASP A 62 0.08 12.39 -4.31
N GLU A 63 -0.74 12.72 -5.31
CA GLU A 63 -2.21 12.71 -5.17
C GLU A 63 -2.74 11.31 -4.82
N LEU A 64 -2.15 10.27 -5.39
CA LEU A 64 -2.53 8.88 -5.08
C LEU A 64 -2.10 8.44 -3.67
N ILE A 65 -1.06 9.03 -3.10
CA ILE A 65 -0.59 8.74 -1.73
C ILE A 65 -1.44 9.46 -0.68
N ASP A 66 -1.94 10.65 -1.00
CA ASP A 66 -2.66 11.53 -0.07
C ASP A 66 -4.20 11.34 -0.09
N LEU A 67 -4.70 10.40 -0.91
CA LEU A 67 -6.11 9.98 -1.05
C LEU A 67 -6.60 9.10 0.11
#